data_AF-A0A954WKB1-F1
#
_entry.id   AF-A0A954WKB1-F1
#
_cell.length_a   1.000
_cell.length_b   1.000
_cell.length_c   1.000
_cell.angle_alpha   90.00
_cell.angle_beta   90.00
_cell.angle_gamma   90.00
#
_symmetry.space_group_name_H-M   'P 1'
#
loop_
_entity.id
_entity.type
_entity.pdbx_description
1 polymer ?
#
loop_
_entity_poly.entity_id
_entity_poly.type
_entity_poly.pdbx_seq_one_letter_code
_entity_poly.pdbx_strand_id
1 'polypeptide(L)'
;QTAEKLSGVSHLDELGRQRLLQASYTRAWGNGTMKVDALVTGMAIFAADYRSFDIGLVAVEAGSRELKPLLPRFTVATTGAILSEAGHSFQLRSVPNELETTDPADAVHRVLADPDRNFPLQNQPSVMLRIFYDDQPVELEFTEDAARIPEPRTGQKVSMRLERTDRQPGALGVVLKVNGVNTLNRERLPDLDCSKWVLSAERPGGVISGFHFTKSDEVEQFRVASTEESQQLAMNYGADVGTISMVVFQQQAVNEASGDAIDPLAIDEAPDLMAILKADFPEETPPTADALRSALRGESPDTLTRGIILEGTRSRLPLDIQRFRWHPEPIMSAVIRYYDPASNP
;
A
#
# COMPACT_ATOMS: atom_id res chain seq x y z
N GLN A 1 3.27 -26.08 -0.42
CA GLN A 1 2.55 -24.83 -0.76
C GLN A 1 2.98 -23.73 0.21
N THR A 2 2.79 -22.45 -0.11
CA THR A 2 2.98 -21.34 0.84
C THR A 2 1.67 -21.09 1.59
N ALA A 3 1.74 -20.55 2.82
CA ALA A 3 0.56 -20.29 3.65
C ALA A 3 -0.48 -19.41 2.93
N GLU A 4 0.00 -18.42 2.16
CA GLU A 4 -0.81 -17.50 1.34
C GLU A 4 -1.74 -18.20 0.34
N LYS A 5 -1.42 -19.43 -0.09
CA LYS A 5 -2.23 -20.15 -1.09
C LYS A 5 -3.32 -21.03 -0.48
N LEU A 6 -3.40 -21.09 0.84
CA LEU A 6 -4.36 -21.94 1.54
C LEU A 6 -5.66 -21.14 1.76
N SER A 7 -6.81 -21.75 1.44
CA SER A 7 -8.10 -21.10 1.65
C SER A 7 -8.54 -21.20 3.12
N GLY A 8 -9.10 -20.10 3.65
CA GLY A 8 -9.68 -20.05 4.98
C GLY A 8 -8.67 -20.32 6.11
N VAL A 9 -7.39 -20.02 5.89
CA VAL A 9 -6.37 -20.00 6.93
C VAL A 9 -6.31 -18.62 7.58
N SER A 10 -6.00 -18.59 8.86
CA SER A 10 -5.87 -17.36 9.64
C SER A 10 -5.11 -17.68 10.91
N HIS A 11 -4.26 -16.77 11.37
CA HIS A 11 -3.58 -16.94 12.66
C HIS A 11 -4.43 -16.41 13.83
N LEU A 12 -5.49 -15.65 13.54
CA LEU A 12 -6.30 -14.93 14.52
C LEU A 12 -7.33 -15.83 15.20
N ASP A 13 -7.92 -16.78 14.47
CA ASP A 13 -8.92 -17.71 14.99
C ASP A 13 -8.40 -19.16 15.07
N GLU A 14 -9.07 -19.97 15.90
CA GLU A 14 -8.64 -21.34 16.17
C GLU A 14 -8.69 -22.23 14.92
N LEU A 15 -9.75 -22.11 14.12
CA LEU A 15 -9.97 -22.95 12.95
C LEU A 15 -8.91 -22.65 11.88
N GLY A 16 -8.63 -21.37 11.63
CA GLY A 16 -7.57 -20.91 10.76
C GLY A 16 -6.21 -21.44 11.18
N ARG A 17 -5.88 -21.40 12.48
CA ARG A 17 -4.61 -21.91 13.01
C ARG A 17 -4.49 -23.42 12.83
N GLN A 18 -5.56 -24.17 13.06
CA GLN A 18 -5.57 -25.63 12.83
C GLN A 18 -5.33 -25.96 11.36
N ARG A 19 -5.93 -25.21 10.43
CA ARG A 19 -5.69 -25.37 8.99
C ARG A 19 -4.23 -25.07 8.62
N LEU A 20 -3.64 -24.01 9.19
CA LEU A 20 -2.22 -23.71 9.03
C LEU A 20 -1.34 -24.88 9.53
N LEU A 21 -1.64 -25.44 10.70
CA LEU A 21 -0.86 -26.54 11.28
C LEU A 21 -1.01 -27.87 10.53
N GLN A 22 -2.15 -28.12 9.89
CA GLN A 22 -2.41 -29.36 9.15
C GLN A 22 -1.85 -29.38 7.72
N ALA A 23 -1.54 -28.20 7.17
CA ALA A 23 -1.07 -28.06 5.80
C ALA A 23 0.36 -28.58 5.60
N SER A 24 0.66 -28.94 4.34
CA SER A 24 2.00 -29.36 3.91
C SER A 24 2.72 -28.22 3.19
N TYR A 25 3.80 -27.76 3.79
CA TYR A 25 4.61 -26.65 3.29
C TYR A 25 5.78 -27.18 2.48
N THR A 26 6.16 -26.43 1.46
CA THR A 26 7.43 -26.68 0.77
C THR A 26 8.55 -26.25 1.71
N ARG A 27 9.61 -27.03 1.83
CA ARG A 27 10.75 -26.63 2.66
C ARG A 27 11.39 -25.37 2.07
N ALA A 28 11.84 -24.47 2.94
CA ALA A 28 12.55 -23.27 2.51
C ALA A 28 13.91 -23.60 1.83
N TRP A 29 14.48 -24.77 2.11
CA TRP A 29 15.67 -25.29 1.46
C TRP A 29 15.55 -26.79 1.16
N GLY A 30 16.19 -27.21 0.06
CA GLY A 30 16.19 -28.59 -0.41
C GLY A 30 14.86 -29.02 -1.03
N ASN A 31 14.75 -30.31 -1.33
CA ASN A 31 13.56 -30.90 -1.93
C ASN A 31 12.64 -31.49 -0.84
N GLY A 32 11.33 -31.39 -1.05
CA GLY A 32 10.32 -32.06 -0.24
C GLY A 32 9.32 -31.13 0.44
N THR A 33 8.41 -31.74 1.20
CA THR A 33 7.40 -31.04 1.99
C THR A 33 7.55 -31.37 3.48
N MET A 34 7.00 -30.52 4.34
CA MET A 34 6.93 -30.74 5.78
C MET A 34 5.63 -30.20 6.35
N LYS A 35 5.18 -30.78 7.46
CA LYS A 35 4.17 -30.18 8.32
C LYS A 35 4.87 -29.29 9.34
N VAL A 36 4.19 -28.25 9.79
CA VAL A 36 4.70 -27.41 10.88
C VAL A 36 4.29 -28.01 12.23
N ASP A 37 5.24 -28.06 13.16
CA ASP A 37 4.99 -28.58 14.51
C ASP A 37 4.46 -27.51 15.46
N ALA A 38 4.67 -26.23 15.12
CA ALA A 38 4.13 -25.09 15.85
C ALA A 38 3.96 -23.88 14.93
N LEU A 39 3.03 -23.01 15.30
CA LEU A 39 2.80 -21.69 14.71
C LEU A 39 3.15 -20.64 15.76
N VAL A 40 4.04 -19.69 15.42
CA VAL A 40 4.29 -18.51 16.24
C VAL A 40 3.44 -17.36 15.71
N THR A 41 2.73 -16.69 16.61
CA THR A 41 1.92 -15.50 16.32
C THR A 41 2.01 -14.53 17.50
N GLY A 42 1.40 -13.36 17.40
CA GLY A 42 1.51 -12.36 18.44
C GLY A 42 0.65 -11.13 18.19
N MET A 43 0.78 -10.18 19.10
CA MET A 43 0.15 -8.88 19.03
C MET A 43 1.15 -7.79 19.40
N ALA A 44 1.05 -6.66 18.71
CA ALA A 44 1.67 -5.41 19.08
C ALA A 44 0.56 -4.48 19.57
N ILE A 45 0.71 -3.92 20.78
CA ILE A 45 -0.27 -3.00 21.36
C ILE A 45 0.45 -1.69 21.63
N PHE A 46 0.07 -0.64 20.89
CA PHE A 46 0.58 0.70 21.14
C PHE A 46 0.16 1.21 22.52
N ALA A 47 1.09 1.84 23.21
CA ALA A 47 0.77 2.67 24.35
C ALA A 47 -0.16 3.81 23.89
N ALA A 48 -0.97 4.33 24.81
CA ALA A 48 -1.93 5.39 24.49
C ALA A 48 -1.24 6.65 23.95
N ASP A 49 0.05 6.85 24.25
CA ASP A 49 0.85 7.99 23.78
C ASP A 49 1.54 7.74 22.41
N TYR A 50 1.38 6.55 21.82
CA TYR A 50 2.03 6.08 20.59
C TYR A 50 3.56 6.07 20.57
N ARG A 51 4.22 6.38 21.70
CA ARG A 51 5.70 6.45 21.78
C ARG A 51 6.35 5.09 21.96
N SER A 52 5.57 4.10 22.37
CA SER A 52 6.01 2.73 22.52
C SER A 52 4.88 1.76 22.23
N PHE A 53 5.23 0.48 22.08
CA PHE A 53 4.27 -0.60 22.00
C PHE A 53 4.81 -1.86 22.68
N ASP A 54 3.90 -2.63 23.26
CA ASP A 54 4.19 -3.93 23.86
C ASP A 54 4.04 -5.03 22.82
N ILE A 55 5.06 -5.89 22.71
CA ILE A 55 5.03 -7.08 21.88
C ILE A 55 4.77 -8.29 22.77
N GLY A 56 3.73 -9.05 22.42
CA GLY A 56 3.45 -10.36 22.99
C GLY A 56 3.52 -11.44 21.92
N LEU A 57 4.42 -12.41 22.07
CA LEU A 57 4.52 -13.57 21.19
C LEU A 57 4.00 -14.82 21.87
N VAL A 58 3.21 -15.60 21.14
CA VAL A 58 2.63 -16.87 21.57
C VAL A 58 2.87 -17.94 20.51
N ALA A 59 3.00 -19.18 20.95
CA ALA A 59 3.10 -20.35 20.09
C ALA A 59 1.88 -21.26 20.27
N VAL A 60 1.42 -21.86 19.17
CA VAL A 60 0.43 -22.93 19.16
C VAL A 60 1.07 -24.16 18.54
N GLU A 61 1.18 -25.23 19.31
CA GLU A 61 1.71 -26.52 18.86
C GLU A 61 0.67 -27.30 18.05
N ALA A 62 1.13 -28.13 17.11
CA ALA A 62 0.28 -29.02 16.33
C ALA A 62 -0.52 -29.96 17.25
N GLY A 63 -1.84 -30.00 17.06
CA GLY A 63 -2.76 -30.79 17.90
C GLY A 63 -3.17 -30.12 19.22
N SER A 64 -2.58 -28.98 19.57
CA SER A 64 -2.99 -28.17 20.71
C SER A 64 -3.91 -27.02 20.28
N ARG A 65 -4.77 -26.59 21.20
CA ARG A 65 -5.56 -25.36 21.09
C ARG A 65 -5.02 -24.24 21.99
N GLU A 66 -4.04 -24.56 22.83
CA GLU A 66 -3.49 -23.66 23.82
C GLU A 66 -2.50 -22.67 23.18
N LEU A 67 -2.63 -21.39 23.52
CA LEU A 67 -1.68 -20.34 23.18
C LEU A 67 -0.67 -20.22 24.32
N LYS A 68 0.56 -20.68 24.09
CA LYS A 68 1.64 -20.63 25.07
C LYS A 68 2.50 -19.38 24.85
N PRO A 69 2.69 -18.49 25.84
CA PRO A 69 3.63 -17.39 25.72
C PRO A 69 5.04 -17.89 25.37
N LEU A 70 5.63 -17.36 24.31
CA LEU A 70 6.97 -17.76 23.87
C LEU A 70 8.06 -17.01 24.66
N LEU A 71 7.79 -15.73 24.95
CA LEU A 71 8.67 -14.82 25.68
C LEU A 71 7.83 -13.97 26.64
N PRO A 72 8.43 -13.42 27.71
CA PRO A 72 7.84 -12.30 28.43
C PRO A 72 7.51 -11.17 27.45
N ARG A 73 6.41 -10.46 27.70
CA ARG A 73 6.11 -9.23 26.95
C ARG A 73 7.25 -8.25 27.13
N PHE A 74 7.58 -7.54 26.06
CA PHE A 74 8.61 -6.51 26.08
C PHE A 74 8.14 -5.29 25.31
N THR A 75 8.60 -4.13 25.77
CA THR A 75 8.22 -2.83 25.22
C THR A 75 9.29 -2.35 24.24
N VAL A 76 8.87 -1.83 23.10
CA VAL A 76 9.74 -1.27 22.07
C VAL A 76 9.35 0.19 21.84
N ALA A 77 10.34 1.05 21.65
CA ALA A 77 10.11 2.44 21.27
C ALA A 77 9.58 2.52 19.82
N THR A 78 8.65 3.43 19.59
CA THR A 78 8.06 3.66 18.28
C THR A 78 8.88 4.66 17.47
N THR A 79 8.79 4.58 16.14
CA THR A 79 9.29 5.58 15.18
C THR A 79 8.17 5.92 14.19
N GLY A 80 8.32 6.99 13.40
CA GLY A 80 7.34 7.30 12.35
C GLY A 80 7.23 6.21 11.29
N ALA A 81 8.32 5.49 11.00
CA ALA A 81 8.28 4.32 10.12
C ALA A 81 7.39 3.19 10.69
N ILE A 82 7.50 2.91 11.99
CA ILE A 82 6.64 1.91 12.64
C ILE A 82 5.17 2.39 12.67
N LEU A 83 4.94 3.68 12.90
CA LEU A 83 3.58 4.25 12.88
C LEU A 83 2.95 4.21 11.49
N SER A 84 3.71 4.47 10.43
CA SER A 84 3.19 4.38 9.06
C SER A 84 2.84 2.94 8.70
N GLU A 85 3.68 1.97 9.07
CA GLU A 85 3.43 0.54 8.87
C GLU A 85 2.25 0.02 9.69
N ALA A 86 2.01 0.61 10.87
CA ALA A 86 0.83 0.33 11.68
C ALA A 86 -0.45 0.99 11.14
N GLY A 87 -0.37 1.74 10.05
CA GLY A 87 -1.52 2.38 9.40
C GLY A 87 -1.92 3.73 10.02
N HIS A 88 -1.05 4.35 10.82
CA HIS A 88 -1.32 5.68 11.38
C HIS A 88 -0.99 6.79 10.38
N SER A 89 -1.88 7.79 10.35
CA SER A 89 -1.68 8.99 9.54
C SER A 89 -1.04 10.09 10.37
N PHE A 90 -0.04 10.77 9.82
CA PHE A 90 0.64 11.90 10.42
C PHE A 90 1.37 12.73 9.36
N GLN A 91 1.68 13.98 9.70
CA GLN A 91 2.58 14.83 8.91
C GLN A 91 3.52 15.55 9.88
N LEU A 92 4.81 15.38 9.63
CA LEU A 92 5.85 16.14 10.30
C LEU A 92 5.99 17.46 9.56
N ARG A 93 5.55 18.55 10.18
CA ARG A 93 5.73 19.88 9.59
C ARG A 93 7.22 20.22 9.67
N SER A 94 7.87 20.39 8.53
CA SER A 94 9.05 21.23 8.45
C SER A 94 8.56 22.67 8.24
N VAL A 95 8.12 23.34 9.30
CA VAL A 95 7.86 24.78 9.18
C VAL A 95 9.22 25.45 8.96
N PRO A 96 9.40 26.25 7.89
CA PRO A 96 10.63 27.03 7.74
C PRO A 96 10.76 27.95 8.96
N ASN A 97 11.83 27.79 9.74
CA ASN A 97 12.18 28.53 10.97
C ASN A 97 11.53 28.12 12.31
N GLU A 98 10.75 27.03 12.40
CA GLU A 98 10.47 26.40 13.71
C GLU A 98 11.23 25.09 13.83
N LEU A 99 12.17 25.06 14.79
CA LEU A 99 13.02 23.92 15.15
C LEU A 99 12.27 22.81 15.89
N GLU A 100 10.95 22.88 15.98
CA GLU A 100 10.17 21.79 16.55
C GLU A 100 10.01 20.69 15.50
N THR A 101 10.99 19.80 15.44
CA THR A 101 10.79 18.45 14.92
C THR A 101 9.64 17.87 15.73
N THR A 102 8.44 17.88 15.17
CA THR A 102 7.33 17.27 15.86
C THR A 102 7.61 15.78 15.96
N ASP A 103 7.55 15.26 17.17
CA ASP A 103 7.56 13.82 17.39
C ASP A 103 6.41 13.17 16.59
N PRO A 104 6.65 12.07 15.85
CA PRO A 104 5.62 11.37 15.09
C PRO A 104 4.40 10.96 15.93
N ALA A 105 4.60 10.58 17.19
CA ALA A 105 3.51 10.18 18.08
C ALA A 105 2.60 11.38 18.41
N ASP A 106 3.19 12.56 18.66
CA ASP A 106 2.42 13.80 18.85
C ASP A 106 1.65 14.20 17.58
N ALA A 107 2.23 13.94 16.41
CA ALA A 107 1.56 14.18 15.14
C ALA A 107 0.36 13.24 14.92
N VAL A 108 0.50 11.94 15.26
CA VAL A 108 -0.62 10.98 15.26
C VAL A 108 -1.73 11.44 16.21
N HIS A 109 -1.38 11.87 17.43
CA HIS A 109 -2.35 12.40 18.38
C HIS A 109 -3.15 13.58 17.84
N ARG A 110 -2.51 14.52 17.16
CA ARG A 110 -3.23 15.66 16.55
C ARG A 110 -4.22 15.22 15.47
N VAL A 111 -3.84 14.22 14.66
CA VAL A 111 -4.75 13.65 13.65
C VAL A 111 -5.95 12.99 14.32
N LEU A 112 -5.72 12.17 15.36
CA LEU A 112 -6.81 11.49 16.07
C LEU A 112 -7.73 12.46 16.84
N ALA A 113 -7.21 13.58 17.33
CA ALA A 113 -7.99 14.56 18.07
C ALA A 113 -8.93 15.41 17.19
N ASP A 114 -8.54 15.67 15.93
CA ASP A 114 -9.30 16.48 14.97
C ASP A 114 -8.89 16.07 13.54
N PRO A 115 -9.43 14.96 13.00
CA PRO A 115 -9.00 14.42 11.72
C PRO A 115 -9.35 15.37 10.57
N ASP A 116 -10.50 16.04 10.60
CA ASP A 116 -10.91 17.01 9.58
C ASP A 116 -9.86 18.10 9.34
N ARG A 117 -9.26 18.60 10.43
CA ARG A 117 -8.27 19.69 10.35
C ARG A 117 -6.84 19.20 10.20
N ASN A 118 -6.49 18.09 10.83
CA ASN A 118 -5.09 17.67 10.97
C ASN A 118 -4.70 16.52 10.06
N PHE A 119 -5.65 15.88 9.37
CA PHE A 119 -5.31 14.81 8.44
C PHE A 119 -4.32 15.30 7.39
N PRO A 120 -3.25 14.53 7.07
CA PRO A 120 -2.14 15.01 6.26
C PRO A 120 -2.52 15.55 4.88
N LEU A 121 -3.62 15.07 4.28
CA LEU A 121 -4.07 15.55 2.97
C LEU A 121 -4.88 16.86 3.00
N GLN A 122 -5.28 17.35 4.18
CA GLN A 122 -6.09 18.56 4.32
C GLN A 122 -5.26 19.82 4.56
N ASN A 123 -4.15 19.71 5.27
CA ASN A 123 -3.48 20.86 5.88
C ASN A 123 -2.09 21.12 5.31
N GLN A 124 -2.03 21.69 4.11
CA GLN A 124 -0.78 22.00 3.40
C GLN A 124 0.15 20.76 3.34
N PRO A 125 -0.27 19.67 2.66
CA PRO A 125 0.60 18.50 2.51
C PRO A 125 1.92 18.88 1.86
N SER A 126 2.95 18.05 2.01
CA SER A 126 4.14 18.07 1.13
C SER A 126 3.85 17.39 -0.22
N VAL A 127 3.00 16.36 -0.18
CA VAL A 127 2.50 15.65 -1.36
C VAL A 127 0.99 15.49 -1.25
N MET A 128 0.26 16.02 -2.21
CA MET A 128 -1.17 15.81 -2.38
C MET A 128 -1.42 14.47 -3.09
N LEU A 129 -2.29 13.65 -2.51
CA LEU A 129 -2.87 12.46 -3.13
C LEU A 129 -4.32 12.75 -3.48
N ARG A 130 -4.68 12.65 -4.76
CA ARG A 130 -6.07 12.70 -5.22
C ARG A 130 -6.47 11.36 -5.83
N ILE A 131 -7.63 10.85 -5.46
CA ILE A 131 -8.18 9.59 -5.94
C ILE A 131 -9.30 9.89 -6.92
N PHE A 132 -9.35 9.14 -8.02
CA PHE A 132 -10.32 9.33 -9.09
C PHE A 132 -11.03 8.03 -9.41
N TYR A 133 -12.34 8.12 -9.57
CA TYR A 133 -13.20 7.07 -10.10
C TYR A 133 -13.85 7.55 -11.39
N ASP A 134 -13.66 6.82 -12.49
CA ASP A 134 -14.13 7.22 -13.83
C ASP A 134 -13.70 8.65 -14.19
N ASP A 135 -12.44 8.98 -13.88
CA ASP A 135 -11.82 10.30 -14.06
C ASP A 135 -12.47 11.45 -13.24
N GLN A 136 -13.39 11.15 -12.33
CA GLN A 136 -13.98 12.10 -11.38
C GLN A 136 -13.25 12.04 -10.03
N PRO A 137 -12.87 13.18 -9.44
CA PRO A 137 -12.24 13.21 -8.13
C PRO A 137 -13.19 12.68 -7.06
N VAL A 138 -12.65 11.91 -6.11
CA VAL A 138 -13.38 11.35 -4.98
C VAL A 138 -13.07 12.18 -3.74
N GLU A 139 -14.11 12.64 -3.05
CA GLU A 139 -13.95 13.41 -1.81
C GLU A 139 -13.63 12.50 -0.62
N LEU A 140 -12.79 13.01 0.27
CA LEU A 140 -12.47 12.35 1.53
C LEU A 140 -13.54 12.65 2.56
N GLU A 141 -14.02 11.61 3.23
CA GLU A 141 -14.89 11.69 4.39
C GLU A 141 -14.07 11.35 5.64
N PHE A 142 -14.21 12.12 6.71
CA PHE A 142 -13.54 11.83 7.98
C PHE A 142 -14.53 11.27 8.98
N THR A 143 -14.13 10.19 9.61
CA THR A 143 -14.83 9.53 10.71
C THR A 143 -13.94 9.61 11.95
N GLU A 144 -14.48 9.30 13.13
CA GLU A 144 -13.70 9.32 14.38
C GLU A 144 -12.46 8.41 14.32
N ASP A 145 -12.51 7.36 13.50
CA ASP A 145 -11.51 6.30 13.41
C ASP A 145 -10.62 6.38 12.16
N ALA A 146 -11.05 7.03 11.08
CA ALA A 146 -10.31 7.03 9.82
C ALA A 146 -10.73 8.11 8.81
N ALA A 147 -9.82 8.41 7.87
CA ALA A 147 -10.18 8.98 6.58
C ALA A 147 -10.73 7.89 5.67
N ARG A 148 -11.84 8.17 4.99
CA ARG A 148 -12.58 7.23 4.16
C ARG A 148 -12.90 7.83 2.80
N ILE A 149 -13.10 6.96 1.83
CA ILE A 149 -13.74 7.28 0.54
C ILE A 149 -14.79 6.21 0.23
N PRO A 150 -15.76 6.52 -0.66
CA PRO A 150 -16.69 5.52 -1.14
C PRO A 150 -15.98 4.30 -1.76
N GLU A 151 -16.52 3.11 -1.54
CA GLU A 151 -16.01 1.88 -2.14
C GLU A 151 -16.25 1.89 -3.67
N PRO A 152 -15.24 1.56 -4.49
CA PRO A 152 -15.39 1.59 -5.93
C PRO A 152 -16.26 0.43 -6.41
N ARG A 153 -16.91 0.62 -7.56
CA ARG A 153 -17.81 -0.39 -8.17
C ARG A 153 -17.04 -1.29 -9.14
N THR A 154 -17.45 -2.54 -9.28
CA THR A 154 -16.89 -3.44 -10.30
C THR A 154 -16.97 -2.79 -11.69
N GLY A 155 -15.86 -2.83 -12.43
CA GLY A 155 -15.73 -2.19 -13.76
C GLY A 155 -15.44 -0.69 -13.74
N GLN A 156 -15.47 -0.03 -12.58
CA GLN A 156 -15.11 1.38 -12.43
C GLN A 156 -13.61 1.58 -12.63
N LYS A 157 -13.24 2.63 -13.37
CA LYS A 157 -11.82 2.98 -13.57
C LYS A 157 -11.31 3.66 -12.31
N VAL A 158 -10.22 3.15 -11.73
CA VAL A 158 -9.56 3.75 -10.57
C VAL A 158 -8.22 4.34 -10.98
N SER A 159 -7.92 5.56 -10.55
CA SER A 159 -6.58 6.13 -10.66
C SER A 159 -6.26 7.06 -9.49
N MET A 160 -4.97 7.28 -9.26
CA MET A 160 -4.45 8.10 -8.18
C MET A 160 -3.48 9.11 -8.77
N ARG A 161 -3.58 10.37 -8.36
CA ARG A 161 -2.65 11.43 -8.77
C ARG A 161 -1.84 11.87 -7.58
N LEU A 162 -0.53 11.84 -7.74
CA LEU A 162 0.43 12.43 -6.81
C LEU A 162 0.81 13.81 -7.33
N GLU A 163 0.87 14.79 -6.44
CA GLU A 163 1.30 16.14 -6.74
C GLU A 163 2.04 16.73 -5.55
N ARG A 164 3.32 17.02 -5.74
CA ARG A 164 4.13 17.78 -4.79
C ARG A 164 3.58 19.21 -4.69
N THR A 165 3.39 19.65 -3.47
CA THR A 165 2.74 20.93 -3.14
C THR A 165 3.73 21.95 -2.58
N ASP A 166 4.85 21.49 -2.01
CA ASP A 166 5.95 22.39 -1.64
C ASP A 166 6.90 22.65 -2.82
N ARG A 167 7.65 23.74 -2.73
CA ARG A 167 8.69 24.12 -3.72
C ARG A 167 10.10 23.97 -3.17
N GLN A 168 10.28 23.13 -2.15
CA GLN A 168 11.59 22.94 -1.53
C GLN A 168 12.54 22.23 -2.50
N PRO A 169 13.85 22.49 -2.44
CA PRO A 169 14.82 21.74 -3.22
C PRO A 169 14.90 20.28 -2.75
N GLY A 170 15.43 19.41 -3.62
CA GLY A 170 15.59 17.97 -3.35
C GLY A 170 14.39 17.13 -3.79
N ALA A 171 14.58 15.81 -3.92
CA ALA A 171 13.52 14.90 -4.30
C ALA A 171 12.71 14.41 -3.09
N LEU A 172 11.42 14.15 -3.32
CA LEU A 172 10.56 13.40 -2.40
C LEU A 172 10.33 12.00 -2.96
N GLY A 173 10.44 11.00 -2.10
CA GLY A 173 10.16 9.60 -2.42
C GLY A 173 8.82 9.21 -1.83
N VAL A 174 7.89 8.74 -2.66
CA VAL A 174 6.54 8.34 -2.25
C VAL A 174 6.36 6.84 -2.42
N VAL A 175 6.10 6.15 -1.31
CA VAL A 175 5.56 4.79 -1.32
C VAL A 175 4.05 4.92 -1.40
N LEU A 176 3.43 4.36 -2.44
CA LEU A 176 1.98 4.33 -2.59
C LEU A 176 1.55 2.87 -2.65
N LYS A 177 0.81 2.43 -1.64
CA LYS A 177 0.30 1.05 -1.52
C LYS A 177 -1.21 1.03 -1.68
N VAL A 178 -1.68 -0.04 -2.33
CA VAL A 178 -3.10 -0.42 -2.40
C VAL A 178 -3.22 -1.78 -1.76
N ASN A 179 -4.08 -1.92 -0.76
CA ASN A 179 -4.21 -3.13 0.05
C ASN A 179 -2.86 -3.61 0.63
N GLY A 180 -1.99 -2.69 1.05
CA GLY A 180 -0.66 -3.01 1.57
C GLY A 180 0.37 -3.46 0.51
N VAL A 181 0.00 -3.44 -0.77
CA VAL A 181 0.87 -3.80 -1.90
C VAL A 181 1.35 -2.53 -2.62
N ASN A 182 2.66 -2.34 -2.72
CA ASN A 182 3.26 -1.19 -3.37
C ASN A 182 2.88 -1.16 -4.85
N THR A 183 2.51 0.03 -5.34
CA THR A 183 2.21 0.28 -6.76
C THR A 183 3.42 0.15 -7.66
N LEU A 184 4.63 0.08 -7.09
CA LEU A 184 5.85 -0.33 -7.77
C LEU A 184 6.23 -1.75 -7.37
N ASN A 185 6.46 -2.63 -8.36
CA ASN A 185 6.95 -4.00 -8.22
C ASN A 185 6.12 -4.94 -7.32
N ARG A 186 4.91 -4.53 -6.91
CA ARG A 186 4.03 -5.26 -5.99
C ARG A 186 4.72 -5.66 -4.68
N GLU A 187 5.59 -4.81 -4.18
CA GLU A 187 6.34 -5.06 -2.94
C GLU A 187 5.41 -5.00 -1.72
N ARG A 188 5.61 -5.90 -0.76
CA ARG A 188 5.00 -5.87 0.60
C ARG A 188 6.06 -5.69 1.68
N LEU A 189 7.14 -5.01 1.34
CA LEU A 189 8.26 -4.74 2.23
C LEU A 189 7.93 -3.57 3.19
N PRO A 190 8.73 -3.39 4.25
CA PRO A 190 8.79 -2.13 4.98
C PRO A 190 8.83 -0.91 4.05
N ASP A 191 8.18 0.19 4.43
CA ASP A 191 8.02 1.36 3.53
C ASP A 191 9.37 1.94 3.11
N LEU A 192 10.34 1.95 4.02
CA LEU A 192 11.69 2.43 3.74
C LEU A 192 12.40 1.59 2.66
N ASP A 193 12.13 0.29 2.62
CA ASP A 193 12.76 -0.65 1.69
C ASP A 193 12.02 -0.79 0.35
N CYS A 194 10.79 -0.27 0.28
CA CYS A 194 10.02 -0.23 -0.97
C CYS A 194 10.63 0.74 -2.00
N SER A 195 10.46 0.39 -3.28
CA SER A 195 10.62 1.29 -4.42
C SER A 195 9.68 2.49 -4.29
N LYS A 196 10.13 3.68 -4.67
CA LYS A 196 9.42 4.95 -4.44
C LYS A 196 9.18 5.71 -5.75
N TRP A 197 8.00 6.30 -5.89
CA TRP A 197 7.74 7.32 -6.89
C TRP A 197 8.51 8.58 -6.53
N VAL A 198 9.24 9.14 -7.49
CA VAL A 198 10.09 10.33 -7.25
C VAL A 198 9.36 11.57 -7.72
N LEU A 199 9.19 12.53 -6.81
CA LEU A 199 8.64 13.85 -7.09
C LEU A 199 9.72 14.92 -6.89
N SER A 200 10.04 15.65 -7.95
CA SER A 200 11.02 16.75 -7.95
C SER A 200 10.38 18.07 -8.39
N ALA A 201 11.14 19.16 -8.40
CA ALA A 201 10.65 20.43 -8.93
C ALA A 201 10.35 20.36 -10.43
N GLU A 202 11.15 19.58 -11.18
CA GLU A 202 11.01 19.37 -12.63
C GLU A 202 9.88 18.39 -12.95
N ARG A 203 9.62 17.44 -12.05
CA ARG A 203 8.54 16.46 -12.17
C ARG A 203 7.72 16.45 -10.88
N PRO A 204 6.83 17.43 -10.69
CA PRO A 204 6.13 17.62 -9.43
C PRO A 204 4.99 16.61 -9.23
N GLY A 205 4.59 15.84 -10.25
CA GLY A 205 3.46 14.93 -10.10
C GLY A 205 3.34 13.89 -11.20
N GLY A 206 2.39 12.98 -11.02
CA GLY A 206 2.10 11.89 -11.94
C GLY A 206 0.77 11.21 -11.63
N VAL A 207 0.23 10.48 -12.61
CA VAL A 207 -0.97 9.66 -12.45
C VAL A 207 -0.55 8.19 -12.43
N ILE A 208 -1.04 7.47 -11.43
CA ILE A 208 -0.81 6.06 -11.18
C ILE A 208 -2.16 5.36 -11.38
N SER A 209 -2.21 4.45 -12.35
CA SER A 209 -3.43 3.75 -12.75
C SER A 209 -3.29 2.22 -12.68
N GLY A 210 -2.21 1.73 -12.07
CA GLY A 210 -1.94 0.31 -11.93
C GLY A 210 -0.71 0.01 -11.08
N PHE A 211 -0.35 -1.28 -11.04
CA PHE A 211 0.92 -1.77 -10.50
C PHE A 211 1.97 -1.80 -11.60
N HIS A 212 3.04 -1.04 -11.46
CA HIS A 212 4.12 -0.93 -12.45
C HIS A 212 5.32 -1.81 -12.10
N PHE A 213 5.97 -2.37 -13.11
CA PHE A 213 7.14 -3.22 -12.98
C PHE A 213 8.37 -2.55 -13.59
N THR A 214 9.32 -2.15 -12.75
CA THR A 214 10.47 -1.34 -13.18
C THR A 214 11.45 -2.11 -14.09
N LYS A 215 11.39 -3.44 -14.12
CA LYS A 215 12.28 -4.27 -14.95
C LYS A 215 11.74 -4.57 -16.35
N SER A 216 10.43 -4.43 -16.58
CA SER A 216 9.77 -4.86 -17.82
C SER A 216 8.99 -3.76 -18.52
N ASP A 217 8.90 -2.56 -17.94
CA ASP A 217 8.00 -1.47 -18.38
C ASP A 217 6.53 -1.90 -18.44
N GLU A 218 6.15 -2.97 -17.75
CA GLU A 218 4.78 -3.44 -17.70
C GLU A 218 4.00 -2.71 -16.62
N VAL A 219 2.71 -2.50 -16.87
CA VAL A 219 1.75 -2.02 -15.88
C VAL A 219 0.52 -2.92 -15.90
N GLU A 220 0.13 -3.40 -14.72
CA GLU A 220 -1.14 -4.07 -14.46
C GLU A 220 -2.15 -3.02 -13.99
N GLN A 221 -3.07 -2.60 -14.86
CA GLN A 221 -4.05 -1.56 -14.55
C GLN A 221 -4.92 -1.94 -13.34
N PHE A 222 -5.35 -0.97 -12.56
CA PHE A 222 -6.29 -1.24 -11.47
C PHE A 222 -7.62 -1.72 -12.03
N ARG A 223 -8.13 -2.82 -11.46
CA ARG A 223 -9.53 -3.23 -11.60
C ARG A 223 -10.16 -3.34 -10.23
N VAL A 224 -11.48 -3.32 -10.19
CA VAL A 224 -12.24 -3.54 -8.96
C VAL A 224 -12.80 -4.95 -8.99
N ALA A 225 -12.52 -5.73 -7.94
CA ALA A 225 -13.05 -7.07 -7.77
C ALA A 225 -14.58 -7.08 -7.62
N SER A 226 -15.19 -8.25 -7.84
CA SER A 226 -16.56 -8.48 -7.38
C SER A 226 -16.60 -8.61 -5.86
N THR A 227 -17.78 -8.53 -5.24
CA THR A 227 -17.93 -8.70 -3.79
C THR A 227 -17.46 -10.10 -3.34
N GLU A 228 -17.82 -11.14 -4.08
CA GLU A 228 -17.39 -12.51 -3.78
C GLU A 228 -15.86 -12.66 -3.86
N GLU A 229 -15.24 -12.16 -4.92
CA GLU A 229 -13.79 -12.18 -5.08
C GLU A 229 -13.10 -11.36 -3.98
N SER A 230 -13.68 -10.22 -3.62
CA SER A 230 -13.17 -9.36 -2.54
C SER A 230 -13.19 -10.07 -1.19
N GLN A 231 -14.28 -10.77 -0.86
CA GLN A 231 -14.38 -11.55 0.38
C GLN A 231 -13.35 -12.69 0.41
N GLN A 232 -13.12 -13.37 -0.70
CA GLN A 232 -12.14 -14.45 -0.79
C GLN A 232 -10.70 -13.94 -0.63
N LEU A 233 -10.39 -12.78 -1.22
CA LEU A 233 -9.04 -12.23 -1.22
C LEU A 233 -8.75 -11.31 -0.02
N ALA A 234 -9.77 -10.81 0.68
CA ALA A 234 -9.62 -9.93 1.85
C ALA A 234 -8.65 -10.53 2.90
N MET A 235 -8.72 -11.85 3.10
CA MET A 235 -7.84 -12.56 4.04
C MET A 235 -6.35 -12.46 3.66
N ASN A 236 -6.01 -12.32 2.38
CA ASN A 236 -4.62 -12.25 1.90
C ASN A 236 -3.96 -10.91 2.24
N TYR A 237 -4.78 -9.86 2.37
CA TYR A 237 -4.34 -8.50 2.67
C TYR A 237 -4.34 -8.21 4.18
N GLY A 238 -5.11 -8.96 4.97
CA GLY A 238 -5.12 -8.82 6.43
C GLY A 238 -5.60 -7.44 6.86
N ALA A 239 -4.83 -6.75 7.70
CA ALA A 239 -5.19 -5.42 8.20
C ALA A 239 -5.18 -4.35 7.10
N ASP A 240 -4.44 -4.59 6.00
CA ASP A 240 -4.30 -3.63 4.91
C ASP A 240 -5.46 -3.70 3.92
N VAL A 241 -6.36 -4.68 4.02
CA VAL A 241 -7.47 -4.82 3.07
C VAL A 241 -8.28 -3.53 3.01
N GLY A 242 -8.55 -3.07 1.79
CA GLY A 242 -9.39 -1.89 1.59
C GLY A 242 -8.72 -0.57 1.94
N THR A 243 -7.38 -0.52 1.92
CA THR A 243 -6.62 0.69 2.20
C THR A 243 -5.88 1.20 0.97
N ILE A 244 -5.78 2.53 0.88
CA ILE A 244 -4.79 3.24 0.05
C ILE A 244 -3.90 3.99 1.03
N SER A 245 -2.61 3.67 1.06
CA SER A 245 -1.66 4.33 1.95
C SER A 245 -0.54 5.01 1.16
N MET A 246 -0.16 6.19 1.61
CA MET A 246 0.91 7.00 1.04
C MET A 246 1.90 7.39 2.14
N VAL A 247 3.17 7.06 1.94
CA VAL A 247 4.26 7.43 2.85
C VAL A 247 5.32 8.20 2.10
N VAL A 248 5.71 9.37 2.63
CA VAL A 248 6.62 10.31 1.96
C VAL A 248 7.93 10.40 2.73
N PHE A 249 9.03 10.24 2.00
CA PHE A 249 10.39 10.34 2.49
C PHE A 249 11.11 11.50 1.83
N GLN A 250 11.99 12.17 2.58
CA GLN A 250 12.91 13.16 2.04
C GLN A 250 14.18 12.47 1.53
N GLN A 251 14.73 12.98 0.43
CA GLN A 251 16.08 12.61 0.00
C GLN A 251 17.08 13.07 1.06
N GLN A 252 18.05 12.21 1.42
CA GLN A 252 19.19 12.62 2.23
C GLN A 252 20.04 13.63 1.45
N ALA A 253 20.37 14.75 2.08
CA ALA A 253 21.37 15.67 1.53
C ALA A 253 22.67 14.89 1.31
N VAL A 254 23.20 14.94 0.08
CA VAL A 254 24.53 14.42 -0.19
C VAL A 254 25.49 15.40 0.48
N ASN A 255 26.03 15.03 1.64
CA ASN A 255 27.12 15.79 2.25
C ASN A 255 28.34 15.67 1.34
N GLU A 256 28.59 16.71 0.53
CA GLU A 256 29.76 16.82 -0.37
C GLU A 256 31.10 16.62 0.36
N ALA A 257 31.12 16.76 1.69
CA ALA A 257 32.31 16.55 2.53
C ALA A 257 32.69 15.08 2.78
N SER A 258 31.77 14.15 2.54
CA SER A 258 32.04 12.70 2.56
C SER A 258 32.18 12.28 1.10
N GLY A 259 33.42 12.07 0.63
CA GLY A 259 33.78 11.74 -0.76
C GLY A 259 33.19 10.45 -1.35
N ASP A 260 32.07 9.97 -0.84
CA ASP A 260 31.20 8.97 -1.46
C ASP A 260 30.40 9.63 -2.58
N ALA A 261 31.09 10.09 -3.62
CA ALA A 261 30.45 10.37 -4.89
C ALA A 261 29.82 9.06 -5.38
N ILE A 262 28.49 8.99 -5.40
CA ILE A 262 27.77 7.95 -6.11
C ILE A 262 28.14 8.15 -7.58
N ASP A 263 28.98 7.28 -8.13
CA ASP A 263 29.34 7.29 -9.55
C ASP A 263 28.06 7.11 -10.38
N PRO A 264 27.59 8.15 -11.11
CA PRO A 264 26.37 8.07 -11.89
C PRO A 264 26.55 7.26 -13.19
N LEU A 265 27.77 6.80 -13.50
CA LEU A 265 28.13 6.37 -14.86
C LEU A 265 28.27 4.84 -15.07
N ALA A 266 27.77 3.99 -14.17
CA ALA A 266 27.56 2.58 -14.50
C ALA A 266 26.18 2.36 -15.15
N ILE A 267 25.95 2.99 -16.30
CA ILE A 267 24.84 2.67 -17.21
C ILE A 267 25.48 2.19 -18.51
N ASP A 268 25.41 0.89 -18.73
CA ASP A 268 25.67 0.29 -20.04
C ASP A 268 24.53 0.72 -20.99
N GLU A 269 24.91 1.30 -22.13
CA GLU A 269 24.07 2.11 -23.01
C GLU A 269 23.00 1.29 -23.76
N ALA A 270 21.84 1.92 -24.01
CA ALA A 270 21.25 1.98 -25.35
C ALA A 270 20.26 3.18 -25.48
N PRO A 271 20.14 3.82 -26.67
CA PRO A 271 19.69 5.20 -26.81
C PRO A 271 18.22 5.37 -27.25
N ASP A 272 17.69 6.57 -26.95
CA ASP A 272 16.58 7.34 -27.54
C ASP A 272 15.51 6.64 -28.40
N LEU A 273 14.23 6.83 -28.06
CA LEU A 273 13.26 7.44 -29.00
C LEU A 273 11.97 7.97 -28.34
N MET A 274 11.64 9.20 -28.73
CA MET A 274 10.45 9.98 -28.42
C MET A 274 9.20 9.53 -29.19
N ALA A 275 8.04 9.91 -28.61
CA ALA A 275 6.78 10.32 -29.24
C ALA A 275 5.61 9.31 -29.40
N ILE A 276 4.56 9.60 -28.61
CA ILE A 276 3.11 9.63 -28.91
C ILE A 276 2.45 8.35 -29.48
N LEU A 277 1.44 7.84 -28.75
CA LEU A 277 0.02 7.66 -29.16
C LEU A 277 -0.74 7.07 -27.95
N LYS A 278 -1.70 7.80 -27.37
CA LYS A 278 -3.16 7.75 -27.63
C LYS A 278 -3.77 6.35 -27.45
N ALA A 279 -4.84 6.33 -26.65
CA ALA A 279 -5.72 5.19 -26.41
C ALA A 279 -6.11 4.47 -27.71
N ASP A 280 -6.13 3.13 -27.65
CA ASP A 280 -6.99 2.31 -28.48
C ASP A 280 -7.64 1.19 -27.65
N PHE A 281 -8.93 1.03 -27.94
CA PHE A 281 -9.89 0.09 -27.39
C PHE A 281 -9.63 -1.34 -27.93
N PRO A 282 -10.21 -2.40 -27.31
CA PRO A 282 -10.02 -3.77 -27.77
C PRO A 282 -10.43 -3.98 -29.25
N GLU A 283 -9.53 -4.61 -30.02
CA GLU A 283 -9.66 -4.95 -31.45
C GLU A 283 -10.49 -6.23 -31.73
N GLU A 284 -11.31 -6.70 -30.80
CA GLU A 284 -12.20 -7.83 -31.08
C GLU A 284 -13.63 -7.36 -31.35
N THR A 285 -13.98 -7.24 -32.63
CA THR A 285 -15.38 -7.21 -33.04
C THR A 285 -16.05 -8.53 -32.64
N PRO A 286 -17.06 -8.52 -31.76
CA PRO A 286 -17.77 -9.74 -31.41
C PRO A 286 -18.45 -10.33 -32.66
N PRO A 287 -18.39 -11.65 -32.86
CA PRO A 287 -18.77 -12.28 -34.13
C PRO A 287 -20.28 -12.19 -34.46
N THR A 288 -21.11 -11.71 -33.53
CA THR A 288 -22.55 -11.60 -33.69
C THR A 288 -23.14 -10.40 -32.93
N ALA A 289 -24.26 -9.88 -33.44
CA ALA A 289 -25.03 -8.81 -32.78
C ALA A 289 -25.55 -9.21 -31.38
N ASP A 290 -25.69 -10.50 -31.10
CA ASP A 290 -26.09 -11.02 -29.79
C ASP A 290 -24.91 -11.10 -28.81
N ALA A 291 -23.67 -11.35 -29.28
CA ALA A 291 -22.47 -11.22 -28.46
C ALA A 291 -22.17 -9.76 -28.13
N LEU A 292 -22.40 -8.84 -29.07
CA LEU A 292 -22.33 -7.39 -28.82
C LEU A 292 -23.44 -6.93 -27.86
N ARG A 293 -24.66 -7.43 -28.00
CA ARG A 293 -25.76 -7.14 -27.06
C ARG A 293 -25.53 -7.74 -25.67
N SER A 294 -24.87 -8.88 -25.55
CA SER A 294 -24.55 -9.49 -24.25
C SER A 294 -23.39 -8.77 -23.55
N ALA A 295 -22.43 -8.24 -24.32
CA ALA A 295 -21.38 -7.37 -23.79
C ALA A 295 -21.88 -5.96 -23.44
N LEU A 296 -22.87 -5.43 -24.19
CA LEU A 296 -23.46 -4.10 -23.95
C LEU A 296 -24.62 -4.13 -22.93
N ARG A 297 -25.32 -5.25 -22.76
CA ARG A 297 -26.29 -5.46 -21.67
C ARG A 297 -25.59 -6.07 -20.47
N GLY A 298 -24.71 -5.31 -19.81
CA GLY A 298 -24.35 -5.57 -18.42
C GLY A 298 -25.59 -5.51 -17.52
N GLU A 299 -26.48 -6.48 -17.65
CA GLU A 299 -27.82 -6.53 -17.09
C GLU A 299 -28.02 -7.89 -16.44
N SER A 300 -27.50 -8.00 -15.22
CA SER A 300 -28.45 -8.17 -14.13
C SER A 300 -28.64 -6.77 -13.50
N PRO A 301 -29.85 -6.19 -13.46
CA PRO A 301 -30.06 -4.81 -13.04
C PRO A 301 -29.84 -4.51 -11.54
N ASP A 302 -29.26 -5.41 -10.74
CA ASP A 302 -29.33 -5.24 -9.27
C ASP A 302 -28.12 -5.70 -8.44
N THR A 303 -26.93 -5.88 -9.04
CA THR A 303 -25.71 -5.98 -8.23
C THR A 303 -24.54 -5.30 -8.91
N LEU A 304 -24.52 -3.97 -8.90
CA LEU A 304 -23.26 -3.23 -8.94
C LEU A 304 -22.47 -3.62 -7.68
N THR A 305 -21.74 -4.73 -7.77
CA THR A 305 -20.91 -5.19 -6.67
C THR A 305 -19.81 -4.18 -6.43
N ARG A 306 -19.56 -3.89 -5.17
CA ARG A 306 -18.43 -3.09 -4.73
C ARG A 306 -17.32 -4.05 -4.28
N GLY A 307 -16.07 -3.62 -4.36
CA GLY A 307 -14.97 -4.51 -4.00
C GLY A 307 -13.61 -3.86 -3.84
N ILE A 308 -12.63 -4.71 -3.55
CA ILE A 308 -11.23 -4.32 -3.40
C ILE A 308 -10.58 -4.06 -4.76
N ILE A 309 -9.59 -3.17 -4.79
CA ILE A 309 -8.80 -2.84 -5.97
C ILE A 309 -7.70 -3.90 -6.17
N LEU A 310 -7.63 -4.48 -7.36
CA LEU A 310 -6.71 -5.55 -7.76
C LEU A 310 -5.99 -5.22 -9.06
N GLU A 311 -5.06 -6.08 -9.45
CA GLU A 311 -4.48 -6.12 -10.79
C GLU A 311 -5.51 -6.48 -11.87
N GLY A 312 -5.42 -5.80 -12.99
CA GLY A 312 -6.25 -5.98 -14.17
C GLY A 312 -5.40 -6.16 -15.42
N THR A 313 -5.85 -5.54 -16.52
CA THR A 313 -5.23 -5.71 -17.84
C THR A 313 -3.78 -5.20 -17.84
N ARG A 314 -2.90 -5.96 -18.50
CA ARG A 314 -1.51 -5.57 -18.71
C ARG A 314 -1.38 -4.64 -19.91
N SER A 315 -0.58 -3.59 -19.75
CA SER A 315 -0.12 -2.72 -20.83
C SER A 315 1.34 -2.36 -20.61
N ARG A 316 1.93 -1.64 -21.58
CA ARG A 316 3.32 -1.16 -21.47
C ARG A 316 3.34 0.34 -21.18
N LEU A 317 4.05 0.72 -20.14
CA LEU A 317 4.26 2.11 -19.74
C LEU A 317 5.66 2.27 -19.14
N PRO A 318 6.63 2.78 -19.91
CA PRO A 318 8.02 2.88 -19.45
C PRO A 318 8.16 3.85 -18.28
N LEU A 319 9.10 3.54 -17.39
CA LEU A 319 9.44 4.38 -16.24
C LEU A 319 10.89 4.84 -16.32
N ASP A 320 11.12 6.10 -15.96
CA ASP A 320 12.46 6.61 -15.70
C ASP A 320 12.88 6.24 -14.28
N ILE A 321 14.04 5.59 -14.14
CA ILE A 321 14.52 5.04 -12.87
C ILE A 321 15.69 5.87 -12.38
N GLN A 322 15.56 6.37 -11.15
CA GLN A 322 16.59 7.15 -10.47
C GLN A 322 16.92 6.53 -9.11
N ARG A 323 18.17 6.70 -8.66
CA ARG A 323 18.64 6.18 -7.36
C ARG A 323 18.85 7.31 -6.39
N PHE A 324 18.30 7.15 -5.19
CA PHE A 324 18.40 8.11 -4.10
C PHE A 324 18.70 7.38 -2.79
N ARG A 325 19.35 8.07 -1.86
CA ARG A 325 19.36 7.68 -0.45
C ARG A 325 18.25 8.45 0.26
N TRP A 326 17.38 7.73 0.95
CA TRP A 326 16.20 8.30 1.62
C TRP A 326 16.47 8.46 3.11
N HIS A 327 15.95 9.53 3.70
CA HIS A 327 15.95 9.67 5.15
C HIS A 327 15.08 8.54 5.74
N PRO A 328 15.52 7.82 6.79
CA PRO A 328 14.78 6.67 7.30
C PRO A 328 13.46 7.07 7.97
N GLU A 329 13.39 8.28 8.52
CA GLU A 329 12.16 8.83 9.11
C GLU A 329 11.26 9.40 8.00
N PRO A 330 10.04 8.89 7.81
CA PRO A 330 9.08 9.49 6.88
C PRO A 330 8.59 10.83 7.41
N ILE A 331 8.39 11.79 6.51
CA ILE A 331 7.86 13.12 6.87
C ILE A 331 6.33 13.18 6.82
N MET A 332 5.69 12.17 6.23
CA MET A 332 4.24 12.11 6.08
C MET A 332 3.80 10.67 5.86
N SER A 333 2.68 10.30 6.48
CA SER A 333 1.94 9.05 6.27
C SER A 333 0.47 9.38 6.18
N ALA A 334 -0.23 8.95 5.14
CA ALA A 334 -1.66 9.11 4.99
C ALA A 334 -2.29 7.76 4.65
N VAL A 335 -3.30 7.35 5.39
CA VAL A 335 -4.03 6.09 5.19
C VAL A 335 -5.50 6.38 5.00
N ILE A 336 -6.03 5.93 3.87
CA ILE A 336 -7.43 6.12 3.47
C ILE A 336 -8.07 4.76 3.34
N ARG A 337 -9.22 4.56 3.99
CA ARG A 337 -10.02 3.34 3.86
C ARG A 337 -11.08 3.51 2.78
N TYR A 338 -11.18 2.55 1.88
CA TYR A 338 -12.22 2.54 0.84
C TYR A 338 -13.09 1.27 0.89
N TYR A 339 -12.63 0.22 1.58
CA TYR A 339 -13.37 -1.03 1.71
C TYR A 339 -13.26 -1.52 3.16
N ASP A 340 -14.37 -2.03 3.68
CA ASP A 340 -14.43 -2.66 5.00
C ASP A 340 -15.02 -4.07 4.86
N PRO A 341 -14.25 -5.14 5.12
CA PRO A 341 -14.77 -6.49 5.03
C PRO A 341 -15.97 -6.74 5.96
N ALA A 342 -16.08 -6.01 7.07
CA ALA A 342 -17.16 -6.18 8.05
C ALA A 342 -18.47 -5.49 7.65
N SER A 343 -18.44 -4.54 6.70
CA SER A 343 -19.64 -3.79 6.29
C SER A 343 -20.44 -4.48 5.17
N ASN A 344 -19.87 -5.49 4.52
CA ASN A 344 -20.50 -6.26 3.42
C ASN A 344 -20.78 -7.72 3.86
N PRO A 345 -21.87 -7.96 4.62
CA PRO A 345 -22.26 -9.29 5.10
C PRO A 345 -22.75 -10.25 4.01
#